data_AF-A0A1W9U524-F1
#
_entry.id   AF-A0A1W9U524-F1
#
_cell.length_a   1.000
_cell.length_b   1.000
_cell.length_c   1.000
_cell.angle_alpha   90.00
_cell.angle_beta   90.00
_cell.angle_gamma   90.00
#
_symmetry.space_group_name_H-M   'P 1'
#
loop_
_entity.id
_entity.type
_entity.pdbx_description
1 polymer ?
#
loop_
_entity_poly.entity_id
_entity_poly.type
_entity_poly.pdbx_seq_one_letter_code
_entity_poly.pdbx_strand_id
1 'polypeptide(L)' 'MPTRKIDELVWRALTESSFRERLLNGQRWEILAALGFTETERQAVLAVKADTLETFAGALCQPGFARP' A
#
# COMPACT_ATOMS: atom_id res chain seq x y z
N MET A 1 6.99 -10.37 -9.30
CA MET A 1 6.48 -10.75 -7.97
C MET A 1 5.95 -9.49 -7.28
N PRO A 2 4.63 -9.37 -7.09
CA PRO A 2 3.96 -8.17 -6.58
C PRO A 2 4.35 -7.80 -5.12
N THR A 3 4.95 -8.73 -4.39
CA THR A 3 5.42 -8.54 -3.00
C THR A 3 6.47 -7.43 -2.84
N ARG A 4 7.44 -7.31 -3.76
CA ARG A 4 8.53 -6.31 -3.61
C ARG A 4 8.06 -4.85 -3.56
N LYS A 5 7.03 -4.50 -4.31
CA LYS A 5 6.49 -3.12 -4.34
C LYS A 5 5.68 -2.81 -3.08
N ILE A 6 4.96 -3.81 -2.56
CA ILE A 6 4.22 -3.72 -1.30
C ILE A 6 5.21 -3.55 -0.14
N ASP A 7 6.29 -4.34 -0.10
CA ASP A 7 7.37 -4.20 0.88
C ASP A 7 7.99 -2.81 0.87
N GLU A 8 8.29 -2.27 -0.31
CA GLU A 8 8.82 -0.91 -0.45
C GLU A 8 7.83 0.15 0.04
N LEU A 9 6.54 0.01 -0.29
CA LEU A 9 5.50 0.92 0.15
C LEU A 9 5.33 0.91 1.67
N VAL A 10 5.32 -0.28 2.29
CA VAL A 10 5.26 -0.44 3.75
C VAL A 10 6.51 0.12 4.40
N TRP A 11 7.69 -0.16 3.85
CA TRP A 11 8.96 0.35 4.37
C TRP A 11 9.02 1.88 4.33
N ARG A 12 8.64 2.53 3.22
CA ARG A 12 8.59 3.99 3.13
C ARG A 12 7.55 4.59 4.07
N ALA A 13 6.42 3.91 4.28
CA ALA A 13 5.43 4.38 5.24
C ALA A 13 5.85 4.16 6.72
N LEU A 14 6.80 3.27 6.99
CA LEU A 14 7.43 3.11 8.31
C LEU A 14 8.53 4.16 8.56
N THR A 15 9.32 4.49 7.53
CA THR A 15 10.50 5.36 7.66
C THR A 15 10.22 6.84 7.36
N GLU A 16 9.24 7.14 6.52
CA GLU A 16 8.87 8.50 6.13
C GLU A 16 7.46 8.87 6.67
N SER A 17 7.43 9.62 7.78
CA SER A 17 6.18 10.10 8.40
C SER A 17 5.32 10.90 7.43
N SER A 18 5.91 11.76 6.61
CA SER A 18 5.21 12.54 5.58
C SER A 18 4.61 11.64 4.49
N PHE A 19 5.27 10.54 4.16
CA PHE A 19 4.75 9.56 3.21
C PHE A 19 3.54 8.82 3.81
N ARG A 20 3.64 8.41 5.08
CA ARG A 20 2.54 7.79 5.83
C ARG A 20 1.33 8.71 5.90
N GLU A 21 1.52 9.99 6.20
CA GLU A 21 0.43 10.95 6.25
C GLU A 21 -0.23 11.13 4.89
N ARG A 22 0.53 11.25 3.80
CA ARG A 22 -0.03 11.33 2.45
C ARG A 22 -0.77 10.04 2.05
N LEU A 23 -0.23 8.88 2.44
CA LEU A 23 -0.85 7.57 2.24
C LEU A 23 -2.16 7.44 3.04
N LEU A 24 -2.25 7.95 4.26
CA LEU A 24 -3.46 7.83 5.08
C LEU A 24 -4.50 8.93 4.80
N ASN A 25 -4.08 10.15 4.43
CA ASN A 25 -4.94 11.30 4.21
C ASN A 25 -5.46 11.45 2.76
N GLY A 26 -5.62 10.35 2.03
CA GLY A 26 -6.33 10.35 0.74
C GLY A 26 -5.48 10.60 -0.51
N GLN A 27 -4.16 10.78 -0.41
CA GLN A 27 -3.26 10.89 -1.59
C GLN A 27 -2.73 9.53 -2.06
N ARG A 28 -3.42 8.44 -1.69
CA ARG A 28 -3.05 7.05 -2.06
C ARG A 28 -2.90 6.89 -3.56
N TRP A 29 -3.79 7.49 -4.35
CA TRP A 29 -3.81 7.29 -5.79
C TRP A 29 -2.55 7.83 -6.49
N GLU A 30 -2.10 9.04 -6.11
CA GLU A 30 -0.87 9.64 -6.63
C GLU A 30 0.39 8.87 -6.19
N ILE A 31 0.42 8.43 -4.93
CA ILE A 31 1.54 7.66 -4.39
C ILE A 31 1.68 6.31 -5.10
N LEU A 32 0.57 5.59 -5.27
CA LEU A 32 0.57 4.31 -5.95
C LEU A 32 0.87 4.46 -7.45
N ALA A 33 0.51 5.60 -8.05
CA ALA A 33 0.89 5.92 -9.42
C ALA A 33 2.39 6.15 -9.57
N ALA A 34 3.00 6.90 -8.64
CA ALA A 34 4.43 7.18 -8.65
C ALA A 34 5.30 5.92 -8.44
N LEU A 35 4.80 4.94 -7.68
CA LEU A 35 5.47 3.65 -7.44
C LEU A 35 5.26 2.62 -8.55
N GLY A 36 4.53 2.98 -9.62
CA GLY A 36 4.34 2.11 -10.78
C GLY A 36 3.48 0.87 -10.47
N PHE A 37 2.56 0.96 -9.52
CA PHE A 37 1.54 -0.08 -9.35
C PHE A 37 0.62 -0.13 -10.57
N THR A 38 0.29 -1.33 -11.01
CA THR A 38 -0.73 -1.58 -12.04
C THR A 38 -2.11 -1.21 -11.50
N GLU A 39 -3.08 -0.98 -12.39
CA GLU A 39 -4.44 -0.60 -11.98
C GLU A 39 -5.07 -1.62 -11.02
N THR A 40 -4.86 -2.91 -11.27
CA THR A 40 -5.30 -4.00 -10.39
C THR A 40 -4.67 -3.91 -8.99
N GLU A 41 -3.36 -3.69 -8.91
CA GLU A 41 -2.68 -3.55 -7.62
C GLU A 41 -3.14 -2.28 -6.88
N ARG A 42 -3.38 -1.18 -7.62
CA ARG A 42 -3.92 0.07 -7.04
C ARG A 42 -5.29 -0.16 -6.44
N GLN A 43 -6.19 -0.80 -7.17
CA GLN A 43 -7.54 -1.13 -6.70
C GLN A 43 -7.48 -1.99 -5.43
N ALA A 44 -6.59 -2.97 -5.41
CA ALA A 44 -6.44 -3.84 -4.27
C ALA A 44 -5.89 -3.08 -3.03
N VAL A 45 -4.97 -2.13 -3.21
CA VAL A 45 -4.47 -1.27 -2.11
C VAL A 45 -5.51 -0.23 -1.67
N LEU A 46 -6.28 0.33 -2.61
CA LEU A 46 -7.35 1.30 -2.32
C LEU A 46 -8.54 0.63 -1.60
N ALA A 47 -8.78 -0.66 -1.84
CA ALA A 47 -9.77 -1.44 -1.13
C ALA A 47 -9.44 -1.64 0.36
N VAL A 48 -8.17 -1.44 0.75
CA VAL A 48 -7.75 -1.53 2.16
C VAL A 48 -8.21 -0.29 2.92
N LYS A 49 -9.34 -0.42 3.62
CA LYS A 49 -9.74 0.52 4.67
C LYS A 49 -8.94 0.21 5.93
N ALA A 50 -7.92 1.01 6.17
CA ALA A 50 -7.09 0.93 7.35
C ALA A 50 -6.83 2.34 7.88
N ASP A 51 -7.12 2.53 9.16
CA ASP A 51 -6.88 3.77 9.91
C ASP A 51 -5.44 3.81 10.48
N THR A 52 -4.74 2.67 10.47
CA THR A 52 -3.35 2.55 10.93
C THR A 52 -2.49 1.76 9.93
N LEU A 53 -1.18 1.99 10.00
CA LEU A 53 -0.22 1.31 9.15
C LEU A 53 -0.17 -0.20 9.38
N GLU A 54 -0.34 -0.64 10.63
CA GLU A 54 -0.37 -2.08 10.98
C GLU A 54 -1.58 -2.78 10.37
N THR A 55 -2.77 -2.17 10.45
CA THR A 55 -3.97 -2.70 9.78
C THR A 55 -3.80 -2.70 8.27
N PHE A 56 -3.11 -1.71 7.72
CA PHE A 56 -2.81 -1.61 6.30
C PHE A 56 -1.84 -2.70 5.83
N ALA A 57 -0.71 -2.88 6.53
CA ALA A 57 0.26 -3.92 6.24
C ALA A 57 -0.34 -5.33 6.46
N GLY A 58 -1.14 -5.51 7.51
CA GLY A 58 -1.84 -6.77 7.78
C GLY A 58 -2.82 -7.16 6.68
N ALA A 59 -3.56 -6.20 6.12
CA ALA A 59 -4.48 -6.44 5.01
C ALA A 59 -3.76 -6.80 3.70
N LEU A 60 -2.59 -6.20 3.45
CA LEU A 60 -1.77 -6.47 2.26
C LEU A 60 -0.97 -7.78 2.36
N CYS A 61 -0.58 -8.19 3.57
CA CYS A 61 0.09 -9.47 3.83
C CYS A 61 -0.88 -10.67 3.86
N GLN A 62 -2.20 -10.46 3.75
CA GLN A 62 -3.14 -11.57 3.69
C GLN A 62 -2.98 -12.35 2.37
N PRO A 63 -3.04 -13.70 2.40
CA PRO A 63 -2.84 -14.56 1.23
C PRO A 63 -3.93 -14.40 0.13
N GLY A 64 -4.90 -13.49 0.29
CA GLY A 64 -5.82 -13.08 -0.77
C GLY A 64 -5.20 -12.13 -1.81
N PHE A 65 -4.09 -11.46 -1.48
CA PHE A 65 -3.32 -10.61 -2.42
C PHE A 65 -2.28 -11.40 -3.23
N ALA A 66 -2.01 -12.64 -2.81
CA ALA A 66 -1.02 -13.53 -3.40
C ALA A 66 -1.68 -14.86 -3.76
N ARG A 67 -2.42 -14.92 -4.88
CA ARG A 67 -2.81 -16.22 -5.44
C ARG A 67 -3.15 -16.14 -6.93
N PRO A 68 -2.88 -17.22 -7.68
CA PRO A 68 -1.60 -17.87 -7.95
C PRO A 68 -0.98 -17.41 -9.29
#